data_AF-A0A0F5YF77-F1
#
_entry.id   AF-A0A0F5YF77-F1
#
_cell.length_a   1.000
_cell.length_b   1.000
_cell.length_c   1.000
_cell.angle_alpha   90.00
_cell.angle_beta   90.00
_cell.angle_gamma   90.00
#
_symmetry.space_group_name_H-M   'P 1'
#
loop_
_entity.id
_entity.type
_entity.pdbx_description
1 polymer ?
#
loop_
_entity_poly.entity_id
_entity_poly.type
_entity_poly.pdbx_seq_one_letter_code
_entity_poly.pdbx_strand_id
1 'polypeptide(L)'
;MLKLLIALIHAIQPFIVPLCFVSAWGLIILLVWSLGSAIFDTTRRAQRMHQIPCADCAYFTKDYHLKCPVRPTIALSEEAIDCPDFCPIGGRYS
;
A
#
# COMPACT_ATOMS: atom_id res chain seq x y z
N MET A 1 -26.85 41.38 26.44
CA MET A 1 -26.49 40.62 25.22
C MET A 1 -25.13 39.93 25.37
N LEU A 2 -24.01 40.66 25.51
CA LEU A 2 -22.66 40.06 25.62
C LEU A 2 -22.44 39.15 26.87
N LYS A 3 -22.98 39.55 28.03
CA LYS A 3 -22.84 38.78 29.29
C LYS A 3 -23.50 37.40 29.24
N LEU A 4 -24.61 37.29 28.50
CA LEU A 4 -25.36 36.04 28.36
C LEU A 4 -24.62 35.06 27.45
N LEU A 5 -23.96 35.59 26.41
CA LEU A 5 -23.07 34.82 25.54
C LEU A 5 -21.88 34.24 26.31
N ILE A 6 -21.23 35.04 27.16
CA ILE A 6 -20.06 34.61 27.96
C ILE A 6 -20.46 33.55 28.98
N ALA A 7 -21.61 33.69 29.65
CA ALA A 7 -22.13 32.70 30.57
C ALA A 7 -22.42 31.35 29.87
N LEU A 8 -22.99 31.41 28.66
CA LEU A 8 -23.24 30.23 27.84
C LEU A 8 -21.93 29.53 27.43
N ILE A 9 -20.93 30.32 26.99
CA ILE A 9 -19.61 29.80 26.63
C ILE A 9 -18.96 29.13 27.84
N HIS A 10 -19.02 29.74 29.03
CA HIS A 10 -18.39 29.17 30.22
C HIS A 10 -19.03 27.84 30.66
N ALA A 11 -20.35 27.69 30.47
CA ALA A 11 -21.05 26.43 30.70
C ALA A 11 -20.69 25.34 29.67
N ILE A 12 -20.37 25.72 28.43
CA ILE A 12 -20.06 24.81 27.31
C ILE A 12 -18.55 24.50 27.20
N GLN A 13 -17.70 25.38 27.73
CA GLN A 13 -16.24 25.27 27.73
C GLN A 13 -15.68 23.92 28.23
N PRO A 14 -16.22 23.28 29.30
CA PRO A 14 -15.72 21.98 29.74
C PRO A 14 -15.98 20.85 28.74
N PHE A 15 -16.93 21.02 27.81
CA PHE A 15 -17.22 20.04 26.77
C PHE A 15 -16.40 20.27 25.48
N ILE A 16 -16.08 21.52 25.16
CA ILE A 16 -15.30 21.87 23.95
C ILE A 16 -13.85 21.40 24.07
N VAL A 17 -13.23 21.48 25.25
CA VAL A 17 -11.84 21.08 25.46
C VAL A 17 -11.59 19.59 25.15
N PRO A 18 -12.33 18.63 25.72
CA PRO A 18 -12.14 17.22 25.41
C PRO A 18 -12.50 16.92 23.94
N LEU A 19 -13.51 17.58 23.37
CA LEU A 19 -13.86 17.42 21.96
C LEU A 19 -12.72 17.85 21.04
N CYS A 20 -12.07 18.98 21.34
CA CYS A 20 -10.91 19.48 20.60
C CYS A 20 -9.69 18.56 20.74
N PHE A 21 -9.48 18.01 21.94
CA PHE A 21 -8.40 17.05 22.17
C PHE A 21 -8.64 15.78 21.35
N VAL A 22 -9.82 15.17 21.45
CA VAL A 22 -10.18 13.97 20.70
C VAL A 22 -10.10 14.20 19.19
N SER A 23 -10.55 15.36 18.70
CA SER A 23 -10.47 15.67 17.27
C SER A 23 -9.03 15.87 16.81
N ALA A 24 -8.19 16.57 17.57
CA ALA A 24 -6.77 16.75 17.24
C ALA A 24 -6.04 15.40 17.18
N TRP A 25 -6.22 14.55 18.19
CA TRP A 25 -5.64 13.19 18.19
C TRP A 25 -6.21 12.31 17.09
N GLY A 26 -7.53 12.39 16.84
CA GLY A 26 -8.17 11.67 15.75
C GLY A 26 -7.59 12.03 14.39
N LEU A 27 -7.39 13.32 14.12
CA LEU A 27 -6.77 13.79 12.87
C LEU A 27 -5.31 13.34 12.75
N ILE A 28 -4.53 13.40 13.83
CA ILE A 28 -3.14 12.90 13.83
C ILE A 28 -3.11 11.40 13.53
N ILE A 29 -3.97 10.61 14.18
CA ILE A 29 -4.05 9.15 13.95
C ILE A 29 -4.47 8.87 12.50
N LEU A 30 -5.44 9.58 11.96
CA LEU A 30 -5.86 9.43 10.56
C LEU A 30 -4.75 9.80 9.58
N LEU A 31 -3.98 10.86 9.86
CA LEU A 31 -2.82 11.25 9.05
C LEU A 31 -1.74 10.16 9.09
N VAL A 32 -1.38 9.68 10.28
CA VAL A 32 -0.41 8.60 10.44
C VAL A 32 -0.90 7.32 9.76
N TRP A 33 -2.19 7.00 9.87
CA TRP A 33 -2.78 5.83 9.24
C TRP A 33 -2.76 5.93 7.71
N SER A 34 -3.10 7.09 7.14
CA SER A 34 -3.10 7.28 5.68
C SER A 34 -1.69 7.27 5.07
N LEU A 35 -0.71 7.87 5.77
CA LEU A 35 0.70 7.80 5.38
C LEU A 35 1.23 6.37 5.53
N GLY A 36 0.93 5.72 6.66
CA GLY A 36 1.30 4.35 6.94
C GLY A 36 0.66 3.37 5.97
N SER A 37 -0.61 3.55 5.60
CA SER A 37 -1.31 2.72 4.62
C SER A 37 -0.77 2.93 3.22
N ALA A 38 -0.38 4.15 2.84
CA ALA A 38 0.27 4.40 1.56
C ALA A 38 1.67 3.76 1.48
N ILE A 39 2.43 3.81 2.57
CA ILE A 39 3.73 3.13 2.68
C ILE A 39 3.56 1.61 2.73
N PHE A 40 2.53 1.13 3.43
CA PHE A 40 2.21 -0.29 3.50
C PHE A 40 1.70 -0.82 2.16
N ASP A 41 0.89 -0.05 1.44
CA ASP A 41 0.37 -0.42 0.13
C ASP A 41 1.48 -0.38 -0.92
N THR A 42 2.41 0.58 -0.85
CA THR A 42 3.62 0.55 -1.68
C THR A 42 4.53 -0.62 -1.33
N THR A 43 4.65 -1.02 -0.06
CA THR A 43 5.39 -2.24 0.31
C THR A 43 4.65 -3.53 -0.04
N ARG A 44 3.31 -3.56 -0.03
CA ARG A 44 2.50 -4.68 -0.56
C ARG A 44 2.61 -4.77 -2.08
N ARG A 45 2.69 -3.64 -2.77
CA ARG A 45 2.94 -3.55 -4.21
C ARG A 45 4.38 -3.92 -4.56
N ALA A 46 5.34 -3.57 -3.71
CA ALA A 46 6.73 -4.02 -3.81
C ALA A 46 6.89 -5.50 -3.46
N GLN A 47 6.15 -6.04 -2.48
CA GLN A 47 6.08 -7.47 -2.19
C GLN A 47 5.38 -8.24 -3.30
N ARG A 48 4.36 -7.68 -3.95
CA ARG A 48 3.81 -8.24 -5.19
C ARG A 48 4.82 -8.23 -6.31
N MET A 49 5.68 -7.21 -6.43
CA MET A 49 6.80 -7.21 -7.37
C MET A 49 7.92 -8.21 -6.98
N HIS A 50 8.09 -8.51 -5.69
CA HIS A 50 9.02 -9.53 -5.19
C HIS A 50 8.44 -10.97 -5.22
N GLN A 51 7.14 -11.11 -5.45
CA GLN A 51 6.45 -12.40 -5.64
C GLN A 51 6.30 -12.79 -7.10
N ILE A 52 6.73 -11.96 -8.06
CA ILE A 52 6.72 -12.32 -9.47
C ILE A 52 8.04 -13.06 -9.74
N PRO A 53 8.03 -14.40 -9.89
CA PRO A 53 9.24 -15.18 -10.13
C PRO A 53 9.83 -14.93 -11.52
N CYS A 54 9.17 -14.15 -12.38
CA CYS A 54 9.65 -13.86 -13.74
C CYS A 54 11.02 -13.19 -13.77
N ALA A 55 11.38 -12.36 -12.78
CA ALA A 55 12.70 -11.73 -12.74
C ALA A 55 13.83 -12.75 -12.54
N ASP A 56 13.54 -13.86 -11.87
CA ASP A 56 14.45 -14.96 -11.59
C ASP A 56 14.26 -16.15 -12.56
N CYS A 57 13.54 -15.95 -13.67
CA CYS A 57 13.30 -16.97 -14.68
C CYS A 57 14.36 -16.90 -15.81
N ALA A 58 14.92 -18.04 -16.19
CA ALA A 58 15.92 -18.16 -17.26
C ALA A 58 15.41 -17.68 -18.63
N TYR A 59 14.09 -17.69 -18.84
CA TYR A 59 13.45 -17.24 -20.08
C TYR A 59 13.12 -15.75 -20.09
N PHE A 60 13.41 -15.00 -19.03
CA PHE A 60 13.10 -13.58 -18.96
C PHE A 60 14.09 -12.74 -19.77
N THR A 61 13.74 -12.51 -21.04
CA THR A 61 14.32 -11.43 -21.82
C THR A 61 13.70 -10.13 -21.33
N LYS A 62 14.50 -9.29 -20.67
CA LYS A 62 14.12 -7.94 -20.18
C LYS A 62 13.82 -6.95 -21.32
N ASP A 63 13.23 -7.43 -22.40
CA ASP A 63 12.86 -6.70 -23.60
C ASP A 63 11.40 -6.22 -23.47
N TYR A 64 11.15 -4.98 -23.86
CA TYR A 64 9.82 -4.37 -23.81
C TYR A 64 8.84 -5.03 -24.77
N HIS A 65 9.33 -5.61 -25.88
CA HIS A 65 8.49 -6.27 -26.87
C HIS A 65 8.21 -7.74 -26.52
N LEU A 66 9.18 -8.45 -25.93
CA LEU A 66 9.07 -9.85 -25.52
C LEU A 66 9.61 -10.06 -24.10
N LYS A 67 8.74 -9.83 -23.12
CA LYS A 67 9.04 -10.04 -21.68
C LYS A 67 9.30 -11.51 -21.33
N CYS A 68 8.66 -12.44 -22.05
CA CYS A 68 8.88 -13.88 -21.94
C CYS A 68 8.53 -14.55 -23.28
N PRO A 69 9.41 -15.39 -23.86
CA PRO A 69 9.15 -16.08 -25.12
C PRO A 69 8.16 -17.25 -24.98
N VAL A 70 8.00 -17.82 -23.77
CA VAL A 70 7.08 -18.94 -23.51
C VAL A 70 5.63 -18.45 -23.40
N ARG A 71 5.43 -17.36 -22.65
CA ARG A 71 4.10 -16.78 -22.41
C ARG A 71 4.16 -15.25 -22.37
N PRO A 72 4.11 -14.57 -23.54
CA PRO A 72 4.24 -13.12 -23.61
C PRO A 72 3.06 -12.35 -23.02
N THR A 73 1.87 -12.96 -22.94
CA THR A 73 0.63 -12.31 -22.46
C THR A 73 0.51 -12.25 -20.95
N ILE A 74 1.04 -13.24 -20.23
CA ILE A 74 0.98 -13.31 -18.76
C ILE A 74 2.28 -12.87 -18.08
N ALA A 75 3.31 -12.47 -18.83
CA ALA A 75 4.60 -12.06 -18.27
C ALA A 75 4.45 -10.81 -17.37
N LEU A 76 5.06 -10.85 -16.18
CA LEU A 76 5.00 -9.77 -15.18
C LEU A 76 3.59 -9.46 -14.62
N SER A 77 2.63 -10.39 -14.73
CA SER A 77 1.30 -10.27 -14.13
C SER A 77 1.14 -11.18 -12.90
N GLU A 78 0.04 -11.02 -12.16
CA GLU A 78 -0.32 -11.89 -11.03
C GLU A 78 -0.52 -13.36 -11.47
N GLU A 79 -0.88 -13.60 -12.73
CA GLU A 79 -1.03 -14.94 -13.31
C GLU A 79 0.33 -15.63 -13.52
N ALA A 80 1.44 -14.88 -13.48
CA ALA A 80 2.79 -15.42 -13.59
C ALA A 80 3.37 -15.95 -12.28
N ILE A 81 2.66 -15.73 -11.16
CA ILE A 81 3.09 -16.20 -9.82
C ILE A 81 3.07 -17.74 -9.76
N ASP A 82 2.10 -18.37 -10.43
CA ASP A 82 1.95 -19.84 -10.52
C ASP A 82 2.27 -20.35 -11.94
N CYS A 83 3.29 -19.77 -12.58
CA CYS A 83 3.65 -20.15 -13.95
C CYS A 83 4.17 -21.61 -13.97
N PRO A 84 3.50 -22.55 -14.67
CA PRO A 84 3.93 -23.94 -14.72
C PRO A 84 5.27 -24.12 -15.46
N ASP A 85 5.62 -23.16 -16.30
CA ASP A 85 6.83 -23.15 -17.13
C ASP A 85 7.98 -22.36 -16.46
N PHE A 86 7.86 -22.04 -15.17
CA PHE A 86 8.91 -21.33 -14.43
C PHE A 86 10.19 -22.16 -14.35
N CYS A 87 11.30 -21.58 -14.82
CA CYS A 87 12.62 -22.20 -14.75
C CYS A 87 13.59 -21.21 -14.09
N PRO A 88 14.14 -21.49 -12.90
CA PRO A 88 15.02 -20.55 -12.20
C PRO A 88 16.38 -20.40 -12.88
N ILE A 89 16.96 -19.20 -12.85
CA ILE A 89 18.29 -18.91 -13.43
C ILE A 89 19.35 -19.76 -12.69
N GLY A 90 19.78 -20.86 -13.30
CA GLY A 90 20.76 -21.80 -12.76
C GLY A 90 20.20 -23.12 -12.20
N GLY A 91 18.87 -23.33 -12.25
CA GLY A 91 18.26 -24.61 -11.88
C GLY A 91 18.31 -25.60 -13.02
N ARG A 92 18.92 -26.77 -12.77
CA ARG A 92 18.83 -27.91 -13.68
C ARG A 92 17.40 -28.41 -13.71
N TYR A 93 16.89 -28.60 -14.93
CA TYR A 93 15.73 -29.43 -15.24
C TYR A 93 15.85 -30.76 -14.49
N SER A 94 14.89 -31.08 -13.63
CA SER A 94 14.67 -32.45 -13.13
C SER A 94 13.21 -32.77 -13.33
#